data_AF-A0A916LXW7-F1
#
_entry.id   AF-A0A916LXW7-F1
#
_cell.length_a   1.000
_cell.length_b   1.000
_cell.length_c   1.000
_cell.angle_alpha   90.00
_cell.angle_beta   90.00
_cell.angle_gamma   90.00
#
_symmetry.space_group_name_H-M   'P 1'
#
loop_
_entity.id
_entity.type
_entity.pdbx_description
1 polymer ?
#
loop_
_entity_poly.entity_id
_entity_poly.type
_entity_poly.pdbx_seq_one_letter_code
_entity_poly.pdbx_strand_id
1 'polypeptide(L)'
;MFLVGITFRENGSQIAFQSDMDGKTSRIYVMNLADSAVTALSPEGVAAYSPSWSPDGKELVFQVGDGGHIYIMNANGSNSHRIGGSIFVSPTLFKRPLNLQRPFEK
;
A
#
# COMPACT_ATOMS: atom_id res chain seq x y z
N MET A 1 5.21 10.58 15.06
CA MET A 1 4.21 9.49 14.96
C MET A 1 4.51 8.73 13.68
N PHE A 2 5.27 7.65 13.76
CA PHE A 2 5.56 6.79 12.62
C PHE A 2 4.48 5.71 12.61
N LEU A 3 3.58 5.75 11.62
CA LEU A 3 2.60 4.69 11.43
C LEU A 3 3.35 3.41 11.07
N VAL A 4 3.24 2.40 11.93
CA VAL A 4 3.62 1.02 11.59
C VAL A 4 2.73 0.61 10.41
N GLY A 5 3.34 0.35 9.26
CA GLY A 5 2.63 0.10 8.01
C GLY A 5 1.91 -1.24 8.04
N ILE A 6 0.66 -1.25 8.51
CA ILE A 6 -0.28 -2.36 8.36
C ILE A 6 -1.54 -1.79 7.72
N THR A 7 -1.98 -2.38 6.61
CA THR A 7 -3.21 -1.97 5.92
C THR A 7 -4.03 -3.18 5.53
N PHE A 8 -5.35 -3.09 5.64
CA PHE A 8 -6.28 -4.14 5.22
C PHE A 8 -6.66 -3.93 3.76
N ARG A 9 -6.75 -5.03 3.02
CA ARG A 9 -7.46 -5.06 1.74
C ARG A 9 -8.95 -4.84 2.02
N GLU A 10 -9.67 -4.18 1.12
CA GLU A 10 -11.06 -3.73 1.35
C GLU A 10 -12.03 -4.83 1.81
N ASN A 11 -11.82 -6.06 1.33
CA ASN A 11 -12.63 -7.23 1.69
C ASN A 11 -12.26 -7.84 3.06
N GLY A 12 -11.28 -7.29 3.76
CA GLY A 12 -10.79 -7.79 5.04
C GLY A 12 -10.12 -9.17 4.97
N SER A 13 -9.80 -9.70 3.78
CA SER A 13 -9.23 -11.04 3.63
C SER A 13 -7.71 -11.07 3.67
N GLN A 14 -7.07 -9.91 3.49
CA GLN A 14 -5.62 -9.77 3.40
C GLN A 14 -5.14 -8.53 4.13
N ILE A 15 -3.92 -8.59 4.66
CA ILE A 15 -3.18 -7.44 5.17
C ILE A 15 -1.89 -7.26 4.38
N ALA A 16 -1.50 -6.01 4.11
CA ALA A 16 -0.15 -5.69 3.65
C ALA A 16 0.62 -5.05 4.79
N PHE A 17 1.88 -5.48 4.95
CA PHE A 17 2.75 -4.98 5.98
C PHE A 17 4.21 -4.96 5.53
N GLN A 18 4.99 -4.12 6.18
CA GLN A 18 6.43 -4.06 5.99
C GLN A 18 7.13 -4.95 7.02
N SER A 19 8.11 -5.75 6.59
CA SER A 19 8.92 -6.59 7.49
C SER A 19 10.31 -6.86 6.90
N ASP A 20 11.24 -7.30 7.72
CA ASP A 20 12.56 -7.85 7.35
C ASP A 20 12.67 -9.32 7.78
N MET A 21 11.53 -10.03 7.86
CA MET A 21 11.43 -11.42 8.32
C MET A 21 12.28 -12.43 7.53
N ASP A 22 12.76 -12.08 6.33
CA ASP A 22 13.70 -12.89 5.55
C ASP A 22 15.18 -12.65 5.90
N GLY A 23 15.46 -11.74 6.84
CA GLY A 23 16.79 -11.38 7.32
C GLY A 23 17.64 -10.58 6.31
N LYS A 24 17.05 -10.10 5.21
CA LYS A 24 17.78 -9.37 4.17
C LYS A 24 17.54 -7.87 4.25
N THR A 25 16.43 -7.42 3.67
CA THR A 25 16.08 -6.00 3.57
C THR A 25 14.60 -5.84 3.88
N SER A 26 14.18 -4.62 4.21
CA SER A 26 12.77 -4.40 4.48
C SER A 26 11.95 -4.57 3.21
N ARG A 27 10.89 -5.37 3.27
CA ARG A 27 10.05 -5.73 2.12
C ARG A 27 8.58 -5.59 2.46
N ILE A 28 7.78 -5.46 1.41
CA ILE A 28 6.32 -5.49 1.53
C ILE A 28 5.86 -6.94 1.42
N TYR A 29 5.18 -7.39 2.46
CA TYR A 29 4.54 -8.68 2.55
C TYR A 29 3.02 -8.53 2.54
N VAL A 30 2.35 -9.52 2.00
CA VAL A 30 0.90 -9.69 2.11
C VAL A 30 0.62 -11.01 2.81
N MET A 31 -0.24 -10.96 3.82
CA MET A 31 -0.75 -12.13 4.52
C MET A 31 -2.21 -12.33 4.17
N ASN A 32 -2.56 -13.55 3.79
CA ASN A 32 -3.94 -14.02 3.73
C ASN A 32 -4.39 -14.42 5.15
N LEU A 33 -5.51 -13.87 5.59
CA LEU A 33 -6.00 -14.09 6.96
C LEU A 33 -6.72 -15.44 7.12
N ALA A 34 -7.17 -16.06 6.03
CA ALA A 34 -7.88 -17.33 6.08
C ALA A 34 -6.96 -18.52 6.42
N ASP A 35 -5.73 -18.49 5.90
CA ASP A 35 -4.75 -19.59 5.99
C ASP A 35 -3.40 -19.14 6.60
N SER A 36 -3.27 -17.87 6.97
CA SER A 36 -2.03 -17.26 7.47
C SER A 36 -0.87 -17.32 6.47
N ALA A 37 -1.13 -17.56 5.18
CA ALA A 37 -0.09 -17.60 4.16
C ALA A 37 0.50 -16.20 3.94
N VAL A 38 1.83 -16.10 4.02
CA VAL A 38 2.58 -14.85 3.84
C VAL A 38 3.37 -14.91 2.54
N THR A 39 3.29 -13.86 1.73
CA THR A 39 4.02 -13.74 0.46
C THR A 39 4.69 -12.37 0.36
N ALA A 40 5.96 -12.33 -0.03
CA ALA A 40 6.64 -11.09 -0.37
C ALA A 40 6.17 -10.60 -1.75
N LEU A 41 5.66 -9.37 -1.82
CA LEU A 41 5.25 -8.76 -3.10
C LEU A 41 6.29 -7.79 -3.66
N SER A 42 7.13 -7.19 -2.82
CA SER A 42 8.22 -6.36 -3.32
C SER A 42 9.44 -7.20 -3.76
N PRO A 43 10.21 -6.76 -4.78
CA PRO A 43 11.45 -7.40 -5.20
C PRO A 43 12.48 -7.52 -4.06
N GLU A 44 13.44 -8.43 -4.23
CA GLU A 44 14.60 -8.53 -3.35
C GLU A 44 15.64 -7.43 -3.63
N GLY A 45 16.48 -7.15 -2.64
CA GLY A 45 17.66 -6.30 -2.80
C GLY A 45 17.41 -4.79 -2.72
N VAL A 46 16.15 -4.34 -2.73
CA VAL A 46 15.79 -2.93 -2.55
C VAL A 46 14.75 -2.82 -1.45
N ALA A 47 15.02 -1.96 -0.46
CA ALA A 47 14.14 -1.80 0.67
C ALA A 47 12.82 -1.13 0.26
N ALA A 48 11.71 -1.63 0.78
CA ALA A 48 10.38 -1.12 0.51
C ALA A 48 9.61 -0.88 1.82
N TYR A 49 8.80 0.18 1.83
CA TYR A 49 8.23 0.77 3.04
C TYR A 49 6.79 1.25 2.85
N SER A 50 6.08 1.41 3.97
CA SER A 50 4.80 2.13 4.04
C SER A 50 3.75 1.70 2.99
N PRO A 51 3.32 0.42 2.98
CA PRO A 51 2.33 -0.04 2.02
C PRO A 51 0.95 0.57 2.28
N SER A 52 0.19 0.85 1.21
CA SER A 52 -1.22 1.22 1.27
C SER A 52 -2.00 0.57 0.14
N TRP A 53 -3.14 -0.06 0.46
CA TRP A 53 -4.07 -0.55 -0.54
C TRP A 53 -4.85 0.60 -1.18
N SER A 54 -5.14 0.46 -2.48
CA SER A 54 -6.23 1.16 -3.16
C SER A 54 -7.56 0.83 -2.46
N PRO A 55 -8.56 1.74 -2.49
CA PRO A 55 -9.86 1.45 -1.92
C PRO A 55 -10.44 0.16 -2.49
N ASP A 56 -10.50 0.01 -3.81
CA ASP A 56 -11.05 -1.20 -4.44
C ASP A 56 -10.19 -2.47 -4.24
N GLY A 57 -9.07 -2.38 -3.53
CA GLY A 57 -8.19 -3.49 -3.18
C GLY A 57 -7.53 -4.16 -4.38
N LYS A 58 -7.46 -3.49 -5.54
CA LYS A 58 -6.83 -4.05 -6.76
C LYS A 58 -5.35 -3.72 -6.85
N GLU A 59 -4.93 -2.62 -6.27
CA GLU A 59 -3.57 -2.10 -6.34
C GLU A 59 -3.01 -1.80 -4.94
N LEU A 60 -1.68 -1.89 -4.82
CA LEU A 60 -0.90 -1.54 -3.64
C LEU A 60 0.13 -0.48 -4.02
N VAL A 61 0.17 0.62 -3.26
CA VAL A 61 1.24 1.62 -3.34
C VAL A 61 2.23 1.44 -2.19
N PHE A 62 3.51 1.70 -2.45
CA PHE A 62 4.57 1.61 -1.45
C PHE A 62 5.74 2.51 -1.83
N GLN A 63 6.56 2.85 -0.84
CA GLN A 63 7.79 3.60 -1.04
C GLN A 63 8.97 2.65 -1.25
N VAL A 64 9.87 2.98 -2.16
CA VAL A 64 11.13 2.27 -2.39
C VAL A 64 12.30 3.13 -1.90
N GLY A 65 13.26 2.49 -1.23
CA GLY A 65 14.44 3.12 -0.64
C GLY A 65 15.49 3.63 -1.64
N ASP A 66 15.20 3.57 -2.94
CA ASP A 66 16.07 3.97 -4.06
C ASP A 66 16.01 5.49 -4.35
N GLY A 67 15.95 6.30 -3.30
CA GLY A 67 15.69 7.74 -3.40
C GLY A 67 14.26 8.15 -3.01
N GLY A 68 13.48 7.26 -2.40
CA GLY A 68 12.15 7.57 -1.87
C GLY A 68 11.08 7.65 -2.95
N HIS A 69 11.22 6.83 -3.99
CA HIS A 69 10.25 6.75 -5.06
C HIS A 69 9.00 6.01 -4.62
N ILE A 70 7.88 6.38 -5.24
CA ILE A 70 6.59 5.72 -5.02
C ILE A 70 6.34 4.76 -6.17
N TYR A 71 6.04 3.53 -5.81
CA TYR A 71 5.68 2.45 -6.72
C TYR A 71 4.23 2.06 -6.49
N ILE A 72 3.60 1.61 -7.57
CA ILE A 72 2.31 0.94 -7.54
C ILE A 72 2.45 -0.42 -8.20
N MET A 73 1.69 -1.41 -7.70
CA MET A 73 1.57 -2.73 -8.31
C MET A 73 0.17 -3.28 -8.09
N ASN A 74 -0.22 -4.28 -8.89
CA ASN A 74 -1.44 -5.04 -8.66
C ASN A 74 -1.36 -5.84 -7.35
N ALA A 75 -2.50 -6.21 -6.79
CA ALA A 75 -2.60 -6.98 -5.54
C ALA A 75 -1.92 -8.36 -5.56
N ASN A 76 -1.65 -8.89 -6.76
CA ASN A 76 -0.91 -10.13 -6.96
C ASN A 76 0.60 -9.91 -7.17
N GLY A 77 1.10 -8.67 -7.04
CA GLY A 77 2.50 -8.29 -7.27
C GLY A 77 2.88 -8.01 -8.72
N SER A 78 1.97 -8.20 -9.68
CA SER A 78 2.24 -7.89 -11.10
C SER A 78 2.19 -6.39 -11.40
N ASN A 79 2.74 -6.00 -12.56
CA ASN A 79 2.70 -4.63 -13.08
C ASN A 79 3.30 -3.56 -12.14
N SER A 80 4.35 -3.92 -11.40
CA SER A 80 5.07 -2.98 -10.54
C SER A 80 5.79 -1.91 -11.36
N HIS A 81 5.47 -0.64 -11.11
CA HIS A 81 6.12 0.49 -11.77
C HIS A 81 6.12 1.75 -10.89
N ARG A 82 7.05 2.65 -11.20
CA ARG A 82 7.21 3.93 -10.51
C ARG A 82 6.13 4.91 -10.96
N ILE A 83 5.51 5.61 -10.01
CA ILE A 83 4.48 6.63 -10.27
C ILE A 83 4.88 8.04 -9.86
N GLY A 84 5.97 8.23 -9.11
CA GLY A 84 6.45 9.56 -8.75
C GLY A 84 7.45 9.60 -7.60
N GLY A 85 7.72 10.81 -7.10
CA GLY A 85 8.48 11.06 -5.86
C GLY A 85 7.55 11.32 -4.67
N SER A 86 7.99 10.91 -3.48
CA SER A 86 7.34 11.01 -2.17
C SER A 86 5.98 11.71 -2.12
N ILE A 87 4.89 10.92 -2.07
CA ILE A 87 3.59 11.38 -1.61
C ILE A 87 3.27 10.68 -0.29
N PHE A 88 2.86 11.45 0.72
CA PHE A 88 2.27 10.88 1.93
C PHE A 88 0.93 10.24 1.55
N VAL A 89 0.92 8.95 1.27
CA VAL A 89 -0.31 8.17 1.10
C VAL A 89 -0.91 7.91 2.48
N SER A 90 -1.70 8.87 2.95
CA SER A 90 -2.65 8.61 4.02
C SER A 90 -3.83 7.83 3.43
N PRO A 91 -4.12 6.60 3.88
CA PRO A 91 -5.26 5.81 3.39
C PRO A 91 -6.62 6.50 3.65
N THR A 92 -6.64 7.58 4.42
CA THR A 92 -7.84 8.36 4.75
C THR A 92 -8.30 9.26 3.59
N LEU A 93 -7.41 9.68 2.68
CA LEU A 93 -7.72 10.74 1.69
C LEU A 93 -8.42 10.24 0.42
N PHE A 94 -8.50 8.93 0.20
CA PHE A 94 -9.18 8.36 -0.97
C PHE A 94 -10.67 8.05 -0.73
N LYS A 95 -11.23 8.43 0.43
CA LYS A 95 -12.61 8.08 0.84
C LYS A 95 -13.68 9.14 0.57
N ARG A 96 -13.40 10.24 -0.14
CA ARG A 96 -14.42 11.25 -0.42
C ARG A 96 -14.38 11.76 -1.86
N PRO A 97 -15.36 11.41 -2.71
CA PRO A 97 -15.74 12.33 -3.77
C PRO A 97 -16.29 13.61 -3.11
N LEU A 98 -15.63 14.74 -3.33
CA LEU A 98 -16.17 16.07 -3.02
C LEU A 98 -17.35 16.34 -3.97
N ASN A 99 -18.53 15.83 -3.63
CA ASN A 99 -19.77 16.32 -4.23
C ASN A 99 -20.09 17.69 -3.62
N LEU A 100 -19.45 18.73 -4.14
CA LEU A 100 -19.87 20.11 -3.95
C LEU A 100 -21.05 20.40 -4.89
N GLN A 101 -22.21 19.82 -4.59
CA GLN A 101 -23.48 20.38 -5.06
C GLN A 101 -24.11 21.12 -3.88
N ARG A 102 -24.10 22.46 -4.02
CA ARG A 102 -24.68 23.43 -3.07
C ARG A 102 -26.19 23.20 -2.93
N PRO A 103 -26.79 23.45 -1.75
CA PRO A 103 -28.12 24.02 -1.71
C PRO A 103 -28.01 25.55 -1.82
N PHE A 104 -28.68 26.12 -2.82
CA PHE A 104 -29.19 27.47 -2.70
C PHE A 104 -30.22 27.47 -1.56
N GLU A 105 -30.03 28.30 -0.55
CA GLU A 105 -31.16 28.80 0.26
C GLU A 105 -31.38 30.28 -0.07
N LYS A 106 -32.67 30.65 -0.05
CA LYS A 106 -33.27 31.87 -0.59
C LYS A 106 -32.75 33.17 0.02
#